data_AF-A0A974CS75-F1
#
_entry.id   AF-A0A974CS75-F1
#
_cell.length_a   1.000
_cell.length_b   1.000
_cell.length_c   1.000
_cell.angle_alpha   90.00
_cell.angle_beta   90.00
_cell.angle_gamma   90.00
#
_symmetry.space_group_name_H-M   'P 1'
#
loop_
_entity.id
_entity.type
_entity.pdbx_description
1 polymer ?
#
loop_
_entity_poly.entity_id
_entity_poly.type
_entity_poly.pdbx_seq_one_letter_code
_entity_poly.pdbx_strand_id
1 'polypeptide(L)' 'MQKLVNALFTAARCAIAGKWKSTRPPSEADFLESVCFIRRIEYLTAIRYDTVDSFDKIWTSWDSIQVV' A
#
# COMPACT_ATOMS: atom_id res chain seq x y z
N MET A 1 -14.88 14.85 6.06
CA MET A 1 -13.88 13.75 5.95
C MET A 1 -14.46 12.45 5.39
N GLN A 2 -15.60 11.94 5.87
CA GLN A 2 -16.20 10.67 5.39
C GLN A 2 -16.39 10.57 3.87
N LYS A 3 -16.81 11.66 3.21
CA LYS A 3 -16.97 11.69 1.74
C LYS A 3 -15.65 11.50 0.97
N LEU A 4 -14.55 12.06 1.48
CA LEU A 4 -13.22 11.93 0.86
C LEU A 4 -12.68 10.51 1.02
N VAL A 5 -12.82 9.93 2.22
CA VAL A 5 -12.42 8.55 2.50
C VAL A 5 -13.19 7.56 1.61
N ASN A 6 -14.50 7.74 1.47
CA ASN A 6 -15.32 6.90 0.58
C ASN A 6 -14.93 7.05 -0.90
N ALA A 7 -14.58 8.27 -1.34
CA ALA A 7 -14.10 8.50 -2.70
C ALA A 7 -12.75 7.81 -2.95
N LEU A 8 -11.82 7.88 -1.99
CA LEU A 8 -10.52 7.18 -2.05
C LEU A 8 -10.70 5.66 -2.11
N PHE A 9 -11.54 5.09 -1.26
CA PHE A 9 -11.83 3.65 -1.29
C PHE A 9 -12.48 3.21 -2.60
N THR A 10 -13.40 4.01 -3.14
CA THR A 10 -14.05 3.72 -4.43
C THR A 10 -13.03 3.75 -5.57
N ALA A 11 -12.19 4.78 -5.62
CA ALA A 11 -11.13 4.89 -6.63
C ALA A 11 -10.14 3.73 -6.55
N ALA A 12 -9.72 3.34 -5.33
CA ALA A 12 -8.86 2.19 -5.11
C ALA A 12 -9.51 0.89 -5.59
N ARG A 13 -10.79 0.66 -5.28
CA ARG A 13 -11.54 -0.53 -5.76
C ARG A 13 -11.61 -0.57 -7.28
N CYS A 14 -11.90 0.55 -7.94
CA CYS A 14 -11.94 0.62 -9.40
C CYS A 14 -10.56 0.35 -10.02
N ALA A 15 -9.49 0.90 -9.44
CA ALA A 15 -8.13 0.68 -9.91
C ALA A 15 -7.69 -0.78 -9.75
N ILE A 16 -8.00 -1.39 -8.59
CA ILE A 16 -7.76 -2.81 -8.33
C ILE A 16 -8.54 -3.65 -9.36
N ALA A 17 -9.85 -3.46 -9.49
CA ALA A 17 -10.68 -4.22 -10.42
C ALA A 17 -10.19 -4.12 -11.88
N GLY A 18 -9.74 -2.94 -12.32
CA GLY A 18 -9.22 -2.74 -13.69
C GLY A 18 -7.84 -3.37 -13.94
N LYS A 19 -7.07 -3.67 -12.88
CA LYS A 19 -5.73 -4.29 -12.97
C LYS A 19 -5.70 -5.74 -12.52
N TRP A 20 -6.76 -6.21 -11.86
CA TRP A 20 -6.86 -7.55 -11.31
C TRP A 20 -7.17 -8.56 -12.41
N LYS A 21 -6.18 -9.39 -12.76
CA LYS A 21 -6.30 -10.43 -13.78
C LYS A 21 -6.81 -11.77 -13.26
N SER A 22 -6.95 -11.92 -11.94
CA SER A 22 -7.37 -13.16 -11.29
C SER A 22 -8.87 -13.19 -11.08
N THR A 23 -9.49 -14.36 -11.23
CA THR A 23 -10.94 -14.55 -11.00
C THR A 23 -11.31 -14.60 -9.52
N ARG A 24 -10.32 -14.72 -8.63
CA ARG A 24 -10.52 -14.71 -7.18
C ARG A 24 -10.04 -13.39 -6.58
N PRO A 25 -10.81 -12.75 -5.68
CA PRO A 25 -10.30 -11.62 -4.94
C PRO A 25 -9.06 -12.05 -4.13
N PRO A 26 -8.09 -11.16 -3.91
CA PRO A 26 -6.95 -11.47 -3.05
C PRO A 26 -7.44 -11.84 -1.66
N SER A 27 -6.83 -12.86 -1.06
CA SER A 27 -6.96 -13.05 0.38
C SER A 27 -6.30 -11.88 1.11
N GLU A 28 -6.63 -11.71 2.40
CA GLU A 28 -5.95 -10.74 3.25
C GLU A 28 -4.44 -10.97 3.28
N ALA A 29 -4.02 -12.24 3.30
CA ALA A 29 -2.60 -12.61 3.24
C ALA A 29 -1.94 -12.17 1.92
N ASP A 30 -2.59 -12.39 0.77
CA ASP A 30 -2.07 -11.97 -0.55
C ASP A 30 -1.93 -10.44 -0.62
N PHE A 31 -2.89 -9.72 -0.02
CA PHE A 31 -2.83 -8.26 0.06
C PHE A 31 -1.67 -7.79 0.94
N LEU A 32 -1.53 -8.35 2.13
CA LEU A 32 -0.44 -8.01 3.05
C LEU A 32 0.93 -8.34 2.46
N GLU A 33 1.07 -9.49 1.80
CA GLU A 33 2.31 -9.87 1.11
C GLU A 33 2.65 -8.85 0.01
N SER A 34 1.66 -8.44 -0.78
CA SER A 34 1.84 -7.43 -1.83
C SER A 34 2.26 -6.07 -1.27
N VAL A 35 1.65 -5.63 -0.16
CA VAL A 35 2.04 -4.38 0.52
C VAL A 35 3.47 -4.47 1.05
N CYS A 36 3.83 -5.58 1.69
CA CYS A 36 5.20 -5.83 2.18
C CYS A 36 6.22 -5.83 1.04
N PHE A 37 5.86 -6.40 -0.12
CA PHE A 37 6.70 -6.39 -1.31
C PHE A 37 6.92 -4.96 -1.82
N ILE A 38 5.85 -4.18 -2.00
CA ILE A 38 5.94 -2.78 -2.44
C ILE A 38 6.83 -1.98 -1.48
N ARG A 39 6.59 -2.13 -0.17
CA ARG A 39 7.39 -1.46 0.87
C ARG A 39 8.88 -1.77 0.74
N ARG A 40 9.24 -3.04 0.53
CA ARG A 40 10.64 -3.45 0.35
C ARG A 40 11.26 -2.77 -0.88
N ILE A 41 10.54 -2.72 -1.99
CA ILE A 41 11.03 -2.09 -3.22
C ILE A 41 11.19 -0.57 -3.03
N GLU A 42 10.24 0.09 -2.39
CA GLU A 42 10.32 1.52 -2.10
C GLU A 42 11.48 1.85 -1.14
N TYR A 43 11.71 1.02 -0.13
CA TYR A 43 12.85 1.20 0.78
C TYR A 43 14.19 1.08 0.05
N LEU A 44 14.35 0.04 -0.79
CA LEU A 44 15.56 -0.13 -1.59
C LEU A 44 15.76 1.03 -2.58
N THR A 45 14.67 1.54 -3.14
CA THR A 45 14.67 2.73 -4.01
C THR A 45 15.09 3.96 -3.22
N ALA A 46 14.57 4.15 -2.01
CA ALA A 46 14.91 5.27 -1.15
C ALA A 46 16.38 5.25 -0.74
N ILE A 47 16.94 4.08 -0.41
CA ILE A 47 18.39 3.91 -0.17
C ILE A 47 19.18 4.35 -1.41
N ARG A 48 18.79 3.88 -2.60
CA ARG A 48 19.50 4.18 -3.86
C ARG A 48 19.56 5.68 -4.16
N TYR A 49 18.51 6.42 -3.79
CA TYR A 49 18.38 7.84 -4.09
C TYR A 49 18.63 8.76 -2.87
N ASP A 50 19.07 8.22 -1.74
CA ASP A 50 19.28 8.96 -0.49
C ASP A 50 18.03 9.75 -0.04
N THR A 51 16.86 9.11 -0.13
CA THR A 51 15.54 9.69 0.19
C THR A 51 14.78 8.92 1.28
N VAL A 52 15.53 8.29 2.20
CA VAL A 52 14.95 7.46 3.29
C VAL A 52 13.98 8.26 4.17
N ASP A 53 14.25 9.54 4.44
CA ASP A 53 13.33 10.40 5.19
C ASP A 53 11.92 10.51 4.54
N SER A 54 11.86 10.49 3.21
CA SER A 54 10.60 10.53 2.48
C SER A 54 9.87 9.19 2.55
N PHE A 55 10.63 8.09 2.53
CA PHE A 55 10.08 6.75 2.75
C PHE A 55 9.50 6.64 4.15
N ASP A 56 10.25 7.04 5.17
CA ASP A 56 9.84 6.94 6.57
C ASP A 56 8.57 7.74 6.84
N LYS A 57 8.42 8.95 6.29
CA LYS A 57 7.19 9.75 6.40
C LYS A 57 5.93 9.03 5.92
N ILE A 58 6.06 8.14 4.94
CA ILE A 58 4.93 7.40 4.36
C ILE A 58 4.69 6.10 5.15
N TRP A 59 5.76 5.35 5.48
CA TRP A 59 5.65 4.00 6.01
C TRP A 59 5.65 3.89 7.54
N THR A 60 6.13 4.87 8.29
CA THR A 60 6.04 4.84 9.77
C THR A 60 4.60 4.79 10.29
N SER A 61 3.66 5.41 9.55
CA SER A 61 2.24 5.32 9.87
C SER A 61 1.70 3.90 9.69
N TRP A 62 2.24 3.14 8.74
CA TRP A 62 1.87 1.74 8.50
C TRP A 62 2.38 0.82 9.62
N ASP A 63 3.64 1.01 10.05
CA ASP A 63 4.20 0.23 11.16
C ASP A 63 3.42 0.43 12.46
N SER A 64 2.89 1.64 12.69
CA SER A 64 2.06 1.94 13.85
C SER A 64 0.71 1.20 13.86
N ILE A 65 0.21 0.77 12.69
CA ILE A 65 -1.08 0.07 12.53
C ILE A 65 -0.92 -1.45 12.72
N GLN A 66 0.27 -2.01 12.48
CA GLN A 66 0.54 -3.45 12.60
C GLN A 66 0.80 -3.93 14.04
N VAL A 67 0.89 -3.02 15.03
CA VAL A 67 1.17 -3.33 16.46
C VAL A 67 -0.12 -3.59 17.26
N VAL A 68 -1.23 -3.99 16.62
CA VAL A 68 -2.51 -4.31 17.28
C VAL A 68 -2.84 -5.80 17.12
#